data_AF-A0A1Y6CQ29-F1
#
_entry.id   AF-A0A1Y6CQ29-F1
#
_cell.length_a   1.000
_cell.length_b   1.000
_cell.length_c   1.000
_cell.angle_alpha   90.00
_cell.angle_beta   90.00
_cell.angle_gamma   90.00
#
_symmetry.space_group_name_H-M   'P 1'
#
loop_
_entity.id
_entity.type
_entity.pdbx_description
1 polymer ?
#
loop_
_entity_poly.entity_id
_entity_poly.type
_entity_poly.pdbx_seq_one_letter_code
_entity_poly.pdbx_strand_id
1 'polypeptide(L)'
;MKKLSIIMLFLIQCSNKSGFHNKVDEISSLPSLDREIEAAGTATVPEAIVPVIPQAGEQSQVELPPLTLKPSLFSMRAGSEGLQFQVLMGQAPFQGDVEFTVVGQDLGGDLGSIDDQGMYVPPANTVQAMDIEIEVKALDGTDRSAESSGLISPESSLFIVCKEGDNLHPMIARLYALPEETERLPENFLLMKPQGYLCMDQLDIAPRDFSLGFPGVTNRFEWFALDVQSLLWIEEPGDYYIGIRSDDGSRVFLNDQLIIDNDGQHSPEEKGVYITLTPGYYPLRIHYFQGPRYTLSLELLWQLPDSDDKVHIPQNNLRYPSLIKPWKRHQNLQESRISAPHKKQKPF
;
A
#
# COMPACT_ATOMS: atom_id res chain seq x y z
N MET A 1 -51.23 6.57 -4.29
CA MET A 1 -49.88 6.04 -4.62
C MET A 1 -49.04 6.06 -3.36
N LYS A 2 -48.99 4.95 -2.63
CA LYS A 2 -48.16 4.75 -1.44
C LYS A 2 -47.34 3.48 -1.69
N LYS A 3 -46.02 3.61 -1.84
CA LYS A 3 -45.07 2.49 -1.75
C LYS A 3 -44.34 2.66 -0.43
N LEU A 4 -44.68 1.79 0.52
CA LEU A 4 -43.99 1.60 1.79
C LEU A 4 -43.14 0.34 1.60
N SER A 5 -41.82 0.47 1.62
CA SER A 5 -40.88 -0.65 1.60
C SER A 5 -40.35 -0.82 3.02
N ILE A 6 -40.79 -1.87 3.72
CA ILE A 6 -40.32 -2.24 5.06
C ILE A 6 -39.49 -3.52 4.91
N ILE A 7 -38.19 -3.34 5.21
CA ILE A 7 -37.28 -4.19 5.98
C ILE A 7 -37.74 -5.66 6.17
N MET A 8 -36.99 -6.60 5.58
CA MET A 8 -37.01 -8.01 5.98
C MET A 8 -35.68 -8.36 6.62
N LEU A 9 -35.70 -8.44 7.95
CA LEU A 9 -34.63 -8.95 8.81
C LEU A 9 -34.78 -10.48 8.88
N PHE A 10 -33.80 -11.24 8.39
CA PHE A 10 -33.75 -12.69 8.57
C PHE A 10 -33.15 -13.00 9.94
N LEU A 11 -33.99 -13.46 10.87
CA LEU A 11 -33.59 -14.20 12.06
C LEU A 11 -33.96 -15.67 11.83
N ILE A 12 -32.94 -16.52 11.74
CA ILE A 12 -33.06 -17.98 11.74
C ILE A 12 -33.04 -18.42 13.22
N GLN A 13 -34.12 -19.03 13.68
CA GLN A 13 -34.12 -19.86 14.88
C GLN A 13 -34.74 -21.22 14.56
N CYS A 14 -33.95 -22.26 14.86
CA CYS A 14 -34.32 -23.67 14.77
C CYS A 14 -35.36 -24.06 15.84
N SER A 15 -36.25 -25.00 15.50
CA SER A 15 -36.62 -26.09 16.43
C SER A 15 -37.25 -27.29 15.69
N ASN A 16 -36.72 -28.47 16.02
CA ASN A 16 -37.20 -29.81 15.69
C ASN A 16 -38.63 -30.10 16.19
N LYS A 17 -39.40 -30.92 15.46
CA LYS A 17 -39.81 -32.29 15.88
C LYS A 17 -40.87 -32.96 14.97
N SER A 18 -40.51 -34.17 14.53
CA SER A 18 -41.31 -35.42 14.41
C SER A 18 -42.65 -35.47 13.64
N GLY A 19 -42.63 -36.22 12.51
CA GLY A 19 -43.45 -37.41 12.25
C GLY A 19 -44.92 -37.25 11.82
N PHE A 20 -45.30 -37.79 10.64
CA PHE A 20 -46.33 -38.84 10.48
C PHE A 20 -46.50 -39.30 9.01
N HIS A 21 -47.12 -40.47 8.86
CA HIS A 21 -47.20 -41.43 7.75
C HIS A 21 -47.90 -41.02 6.42
N ASN A 22 -47.42 -41.67 5.34
CA ASN A 22 -48.08 -42.23 4.13
C ASN A 22 -49.51 -41.81 3.74
N LYS A 23 -49.67 -41.43 2.45
CA LYS A 23 -50.67 -42.03 1.55
C LYS A 23 -50.39 -41.72 0.07
N VAL A 24 -50.41 -42.78 -0.75
CA VAL A 24 -50.49 -42.75 -2.21
C VAL A 24 -51.98 -42.71 -2.56
N ASP A 25 -52.39 -41.88 -3.51
CA ASP A 25 -53.61 -42.09 -4.30
C ASP A 25 -53.47 -41.42 -5.68
N GLU A 26 -53.94 -42.16 -6.67
CA GLU A 26 -53.82 -42.07 -8.12
C GLU A 26 -55.12 -41.45 -8.68
N ILE A 27 -55.07 -40.42 -9.55
CA ILE A 27 -56.21 -40.07 -10.42
C ILE A 27 -55.74 -39.57 -11.79
N SER A 28 -56.17 -40.30 -12.80
CA SER A 28 -56.16 -40.05 -14.24
C SER A 28 -57.34 -39.15 -14.67
N SER A 29 -57.18 -38.39 -15.78
CA SER A 29 -58.12 -38.35 -16.94
C SER A 29 -58.09 -37.02 -17.74
N LEU A 30 -57.58 -37.10 -19.00
CA LEU A 30 -58.18 -36.70 -20.31
C LEU A 30 -58.69 -35.24 -20.56
N PRO A 31 -58.87 -34.73 -21.82
CA PRO A 31 -59.02 -35.45 -23.11
C PRO A 31 -58.32 -34.85 -24.37
N SER A 32 -58.44 -35.65 -25.45
CA SER A 32 -58.13 -35.49 -26.88
C SER A 32 -59.09 -34.59 -27.67
N LEU A 33 -58.67 -34.03 -28.83
CA LEU A 33 -59.31 -34.28 -30.15
C LEU A 33 -58.58 -33.64 -31.37
N ASP A 34 -58.25 -34.50 -32.34
CA ASP A 34 -58.29 -34.47 -33.83
C ASP A 34 -57.85 -33.29 -34.72
N ARG A 35 -56.99 -33.62 -35.71
CA ARG A 35 -57.08 -33.39 -37.19
C ARG A 35 -55.67 -33.53 -37.80
N GLU A 36 -55.39 -34.01 -39.01
CA GLU A 36 -56.10 -34.54 -40.19
C GLU A 36 -54.98 -35.27 -41.00
N ILE A 37 -55.29 -36.36 -41.69
CA ILE A 37 -54.33 -37.10 -42.56
C ILE A 37 -54.64 -36.77 -44.01
N GLU A 38 -53.64 -36.34 -44.81
CA GLU A 38 -53.59 -36.63 -46.25
C GLU A 38 -52.15 -36.77 -46.80
N ALA A 39 -51.94 -37.94 -47.41
CA ALA A 39 -51.14 -38.35 -48.58
C ALA A 39 -49.73 -37.79 -48.92
N ALA A 40 -48.77 -38.73 -48.85
CA ALA A 40 -47.84 -39.18 -49.90
C ALA A 40 -46.67 -38.27 -50.38
N GLY A 41 -45.45 -38.75 -50.08
CA GLY A 41 -44.22 -38.37 -50.78
C GLY A 41 -43.06 -39.29 -50.36
N THR A 42 -42.61 -40.14 -51.28
CA THR A 42 -41.44 -41.03 -51.13
C THR A 42 -40.16 -40.24 -50.92
N ALA A 43 -39.45 -40.48 -49.80
CA ALA A 43 -38.07 -40.08 -49.65
C ALA A 43 -37.27 -41.09 -48.80
N THR A 44 -36.14 -41.46 -49.38
CA THR A 44 -35.03 -42.34 -48.96
C THR A 44 -34.71 -42.45 -47.46
N VAL A 45 -34.42 -43.68 -47.04
CA VAL A 45 -33.90 -44.07 -45.72
C VAL A 45 -32.51 -43.45 -45.49
N PRO A 46 -32.25 -42.71 -44.39
CA PRO A 46 -30.91 -42.39 -43.96
C PRO A 46 -30.36 -43.45 -42.97
N GLU A 47 -29.05 -43.57 -43.04
CA GLU A 47 -28.13 -44.49 -42.35
C GLU A 47 -28.31 -44.53 -40.82
N ALA A 48 -28.06 -45.71 -40.23
CA ALA A 48 -28.18 -45.96 -38.81
C ALA A 48 -27.25 -45.05 -37.99
N ILE A 49 -27.82 -44.29 -37.04
CA ILE A 49 -27.07 -43.52 -36.05
C ILE A 49 -26.48 -44.50 -35.04
N VAL A 50 -25.17 -44.68 -35.07
CA VAL A 50 -24.42 -45.37 -34.01
C VAL A 50 -24.45 -44.47 -32.76
N PRO A 51 -24.83 -44.96 -31.57
CA PRO A 51 -24.79 -44.15 -30.38
C PRO A 51 -23.34 -43.81 -30.03
N VAL A 52 -23.02 -42.52 -30.05
CA VAL A 52 -21.76 -42.01 -29.49
C VAL A 52 -21.82 -42.21 -27.98
N ILE A 53 -21.02 -43.15 -27.48
CA ILE A 53 -20.75 -43.29 -26.05
C ILE A 53 -20.02 -42.01 -25.62
N PRO A 54 -20.50 -41.24 -24.63
CA PRO A 54 -19.77 -40.08 -24.15
C PRO A 54 -18.43 -40.56 -23.61
N GLN A 55 -17.33 -40.05 -24.18
CA GLN A 55 -16.02 -40.29 -23.59
C GLN A 55 -15.98 -39.68 -22.19
N ALA A 56 -15.33 -40.42 -21.29
CA ALA A 56 -15.14 -40.07 -19.89
C ALA A 56 -14.72 -38.60 -19.76
N GLY A 57 -15.45 -37.88 -18.92
CA GLY A 57 -15.20 -36.47 -18.63
C GLY A 57 -13.74 -36.24 -18.28
N GLU A 58 -13.17 -35.25 -18.95
CA GLU A 58 -11.92 -34.60 -18.59
C GLU A 58 -12.05 -34.17 -17.12
N GLN A 59 -11.35 -34.88 -16.24
CA GLN A 59 -11.28 -34.53 -14.83
C GLN A 59 -10.61 -33.17 -14.74
N SER A 60 -11.42 -32.13 -14.57
CA SER A 60 -10.96 -30.81 -14.18
C SER A 60 -10.19 -30.99 -12.87
N GLN A 61 -8.86 -30.90 -12.94
CA GLN A 61 -8.03 -30.93 -11.75
C GLN A 61 -8.48 -29.79 -10.86
N VAL A 62 -8.95 -30.12 -9.67
CA VAL A 62 -9.31 -29.13 -8.66
C VAL A 62 -8.00 -28.50 -8.21
N GLU A 63 -7.65 -27.37 -8.83
CA GLU A 63 -6.49 -26.57 -8.44
C GLU A 63 -6.71 -26.13 -6.99
N LEU A 64 -5.85 -26.63 -6.10
CA LEU A 64 -5.95 -26.32 -4.69
C LEU A 64 -5.67 -24.83 -4.49
N PRO A 65 -6.38 -24.13 -3.59
CA PRO A 65 -6.13 -22.72 -3.37
C PRO A 65 -4.66 -22.49 -2.98
N PRO A 66 -3.97 -21.52 -3.61
CA PRO A 66 -2.58 -21.25 -3.31
C PRO A 66 -2.44 -20.68 -1.90
N LEU A 67 -1.27 -20.89 -1.31
CA LEU A 67 -0.89 -20.16 -0.10
C LEU A 67 -0.55 -18.71 -0.47
N THR A 68 -0.62 -17.83 0.51
CA THR A 68 -0.08 -16.46 0.43
C THR A 68 0.60 -16.11 1.75
N LEU A 69 1.63 -15.26 1.68
CA LEU A 69 2.26 -14.67 2.85
C LEU A 69 1.78 -13.23 3.05
N LYS A 70 1.53 -12.87 4.31
CA LYS A 70 1.36 -11.47 4.72
C LYS A 70 2.44 -11.07 5.72
N PRO A 71 3.16 -9.96 5.48
CA PRO A 71 3.08 -9.13 4.27
C PRO A 71 3.62 -9.87 3.03
N SER A 72 3.23 -9.41 1.82
CA SER A 72 3.75 -9.97 0.56
C SER A 72 5.00 -9.23 0.07
N LEU A 73 5.14 -7.97 0.45
CA LEU A 73 6.33 -7.14 0.27
C LEU A 73 6.72 -6.58 1.63
N PHE A 74 8.02 -6.52 1.90
CA PHE A 74 8.52 -5.88 3.10
C PHE A 74 9.86 -5.19 2.89
N SER A 75 10.13 -4.21 3.73
CA SER A 75 11.44 -3.60 3.86
C SER A 75 11.72 -3.37 5.32
N MET A 76 12.97 -3.57 5.70
CA MET A 76 13.42 -3.50 7.09
C MET A 76 14.84 -2.97 7.15
N ARG A 77 15.26 -2.57 8.34
CA ARG A 77 16.68 -2.32 8.63
C ARG A 77 17.33 -3.56 9.21
N ALA A 78 18.59 -3.79 8.90
CA ALA A 78 19.41 -4.67 9.71
C ALA A 78 19.39 -4.21 11.18
N GLY A 79 19.34 -5.17 12.10
CA GLY A 79 19.24 -4.92 13.54
C GLY A 79 17.88 -4.42 14.04
N SER A 80 16.88 -4.25 13.16
CA SER A 80 15.52 -3.89 13.58
C SER A 80 14.80 -5.05 14.27
N GLU A 81 13.68 -4.74 14.92
CA GLU A 81 12.80 -5.76 15.47
C GLU A 81 12.30 -6.70 14.36
N GLY A 82 12.01 -7.96 14.72
CA GLY A 82 11.54 -8.94 13.76
C GLY A 82 10.18 -8.62 13.14
N LEU A 83 9.88 -9.23 12.00
CA LEU A 83 8.60 -9.11 11.27
C LEU A 83 7.86 -10.44 11.23
N GLN A 84 6.60 -10.44 11.70
CA GLN A 84 5.75 -11.63 11.73
C GLN A 84 5.09 -11.86 10.37
N PHE A 85 5.33 -13.04 9.80
CA PHE A 85 4.67 -13.52 8.59
C PHE A 85 3.46 -14.36 8.95
N GLN A 86 2.35 -14.14 8.23
CA GLN A 86 1.14 -14.96 8.34
C GLN A 86 0.93 -15.75 7.04
N VAL A 87 0.81 -17.07 7.17
CA VAL A 87 0.45 -17.95 6.07
C VAL A 87 -1.06 -18.00 5.94
N LEU A 88 -1.59 -17.68 4.77
CA LEU A 88 -3.02 -17.68 4.49
C LEU A 88 -3.36 -18.64 3.34
N MET A 89 -4.55 -19.20 3.39
CA MET A 89 -5.19 -19.88 2.27
C MET A 89 -6.48 -19.12 1.95
N GLY A 90 -6.48 -18.40 0.81
CA GLY A 90 -7.50 -17.39 0.54
C GLY A 90 -7.43 -16.24 1.54
N GLN A 91 -8.45 -16.09 2.40
CA GLN A 91 -8.51 -15.04 3.42
C GLN A 91 -8.35 -15.54 4.85
N ALA A 92 -8.25 -16.86 5.05
CA ALA A 92 -8.16 -17.47 6.36
C ALA A 92 -6.72 -17.89 6.68
N PRO A 93 -6.29 -17.84 7.97
CA PRO A 93 -5.02 -18.40 8.39
C PRO A 93 -4.93 -19.89 8.05
N PHE A 94 -3.85 -20.28 7.41
CA PHE A 94 -3.56 -21.70 7.15
C PHE A 94 -3.29 -22.40 8.48
N GLN A 95 -3.85 -23.61 8.65
CA GLN A 95 -3.80 -24.37 9.91
C GLN A 95 -2.89 -25.60 9.83
N GLY A 96 -2.31 -25.89 8.66
CA GLY A 96 -1.39 -27.00 8.49
C GLY A 96 0.03 -26.63 8.87
N ASP A 97 0.85 -27.66 9.09
CA ASP A 97 2.28 -27.48 9.33
C ASP A 97 2.96 -26.90 8.07
N VAL A 98 3.94 -26.03 8.29
CA VAL A 98 4.69 -25.34 7.24
C VAL A 98 6.18 -25.37 7.54
N GLU A 99 6.97 -25.22 6.49
CA GLU A 99 8.41 -24.99 6.57
C GLU A 99 8.72 -23.64 5.94
N PHE A 100 9.36 -22.76 6.70
CA PHE A 100 9.84 -21.47 6.22
C PHE A 100 11.31 -21.56 5.82
N THR A 101 11.68 -20.81 4.77
CA THR A 101 13.07 -20.66 4.33
C THR A 101 13.35 -19.20 4.00
N VAL A 102 14.51 -18.70 4.41
CA VAL A 102 15.03 -17.39 3.96
C VAL A 102 15.98 -17.64 2.80
N VAL A 103 15.65 -17.09 1.65
CA VAL A 103 16.45 -17.15 0.42
C VAL A 103 16.96 -15.76 0.11
N GLY A 104 18.15 -15.63 -0.47
CA GLY A 104 18.72 -14.34 -0.84
C GLY A 104 19.86 -14.54 -1.83
N GLN A 105 20.30 -13.44 -2.48
CA GLN A 105 21.48 -13.52 -3.32
C GLN A 105 22.71 -13.86 -2.46
N ASP A 106 23.42 -14.90 -2.87
CA ASP A 106 24.54 -15.57 -2.19
C ASP A 106 25.79 -14.68 -2.08
N LEU A 107 25.69 -13.59 -1.31
CA LEU A 107 26.80 -12.67 -1.02
C LEU A 107 27.63 -13.14 0.18
N GLY A 108 27.41 -14.38 0.67
CA GLY A 108 28.11 -14.92 1.84
C GLY A 108 27.82 -14.20 3.15
N GLY A 109 26.73 -13.42 3.20
CA GLY A 109 26.29 -12.65 4.36
C GLY A 109 25.18 -13.35 5.14
N ASP A 110 25.03 -12.97 6.41
CA ASP A 110 23.90 -13.36 7.24
C ASP A 110 22.60 -12.77 6.64
N LEU A 111 21.65 -13.64 6.30
CA LEU A 111 20.34 -13.25 5.75
C LEU A 111 19.28 -13.03 6.86
N GLY A 112 19.67 -13.22 8.12
CA GLY A 112 18.73 -13.33 9.23
C GLY A 112 18.17 -14.75 9.36
N SER A 113 17.17 -14.90 10.22
CA SER A 113 16.56 -16.19 10.54
C SER A 113 15.04 -16.06 10.64
N ILE A 114 14.33 -17.12 10.27
CA ILE A 114 12.88 -17.24 10.48
C ILE A 114 12.60 -18.51 11.28
N ASP A 115 11.71 -18.42 12.27
CA ASP A 115 11.26 -19.59 13.02
C ASP A 115 10.07 -20.30 12.36
N ASP A 116 9.65 -21.42 12.95
CA ASP A 116 8.50 -22.22 12.49
C ASP A 116 7.16 -21.50 12.66
N GLN A 117 7.11 -20.44 13.46
CA GLN A 117 5.95 -19.58 13.65
C GLN A 117 5.90 -18.43 12.64
N GLY A 118 6.90 -18.29 11.77
CA GLY A 118 6.99 -17.22 10.77
C GLY A 118 7.54 -15.90 11.32
N MET A 119 8.20 -15.91 12.48
CA MET A 119 8.86 -14.73 13.03
C MET A 119 10.23 -14.56 12.37
N TYR A 120 10.33 -13.64 11.41
CA TYR A 120 11.60 -13.31 10.77
C TYR A 120 12.37 -12.27 11.58
N VAL A 121 13.65 -12.50 11.81
CA VAL A 121 14.58 -11.56 12.45
C VAL A 121 15.66 -11.19 11.42
N PRO A 122 15.81 -9.90 11.06
CA PRO A 122 16.83 -9.48 10.10
C PRO A 122 18.24 -9.67 10.69
N PRO A 123 19.27 -9.76 9.84
CA PRO A 123 20.65 -9.83 10.30
C PRO A 123 20.98 -8.60 11.15
N ALA A 124 21.90 -8.76 12.10
CA ALA A 124 22.26 -7.67 13.00
C ALA A 124 22.85 -6.46 12.27
N ASN A 125 23.57 -6.69 11.17
CA ASN A 125 24.21 -5.66 10.35
C ASN A 125 24.30 -6.10 8.89
N THR A 126 24.30 -5.14 7.97
CA THR A 126 24.67 -5.34 6.57
C THR A 126 25.40 -4.11 6.02
N VAL A 127 26.30 -4.33 5.05
CA VAL A 127 27.07 -3.25 4.39
C VAL A 127 26.28 -2.60 3.26
N GLN A 128 25.44 -3.38 2.57
CA GLN A 128 24.61 -2.91 1.45
C GLN A 128 23.20 -3.44 1.58
N ALA A 129 22.26 -2.82 0.86
CA ALA A 129 20.90 -3.35 0.81
C ALA A 129 20.90 -4.76 0.20
N MET A 130 20.12 -5.67 0.79
CA MET A 130 20.02 -7.06 0.36
C MET A 130 18.57 -7.38 -0.03
N ASP A 131 18.38 -7.92 -1.22
CA ASP A 131 17.13 -8.58 -1.60
C ASP A 131 17.09 -9.97 -0.97
N ILE A 132 15.99 -10.27 -0.29
CA ILE A 132 15.69 -11.59 0.26
C ILE A 132 14.28 -12.02 -0.12
N GLU A 133 14.01 -13.30 -0.02
CA GLU A 133 12.71 -13.91 -0.19
C GLU A 133 12.44 -14.81 1.01
N ILE A 134 11.26 -14.64 1.62
CA ILE A 134 10.73 -15.58 2.60
C ILE A 134 9.86 -16.55 1.83
N GLU A 135 10.30 -17.79 1.72
CA GLU A 135 9.53 -18.88 1.13
C GLU A 135 8.85 -19.68 2.24
N VAL A 136 7.64 -20.15 1.96
CA VAL A 136 6.92 -21.10 2.82
C VAL A 136 6.41 -22.26 1.99
N LYS A 137 6.54 -23.47 2.51
CA LYS A 137 6.01 -24.70 1.91
C LYS A 137 5.10 -25.43 2.89
N ALA A 138 3.97 -25.95 2.43
CA ALA A 138 3.09 -26.81 3.24
C ALA A 138 3.71 -28.20 3.46
N LEU A 139 3.61 -28.72 4.68
CA LEU A 139 4.05 -30.07 5.06
C LEU A 139 2.89 -31.10 5.05
N ASP A 140 1.92 -30.92 4.15
CA ASP A 140 0.73 -31.77 4.00
C ASP A 140 0.82 -32.75 2.81
N GLY A 141 2.01 -32.87 2.20
CA GLY A 141 2.25 -33.70 1.02
C GLY A 141 1.78 -33.07 -0.30
N THR A 142 1.36 -31.80 -0.28
CA THR A 142 1.06 -31.01 -1.48
C THR A 142 2.25 -30.15 -1.89
N ASP A 143 2.26 -29.69 -3.15
CA ASP A 143 3.27 -28.75 -3.66
C ASP A 143 2.88 -27.28 -3.43
N ARG A 144 2.06 -26.99 -2.40
CA ARG A 144 1.68 -25.61 -2.10
C ARG A 144 2.83 -24.85 -1.47
N SER A 145 3.14 -23.71 -2.06
CA SER A 145 4.10 -22.74 -1.52
C SER A 145 3.58 -21.31 -1.66
N ALA A 146 4.23 -20.39 -0.95
CA ALA A 146 4.10 -18.96 -1.16
C ALA A 146 5.44 -18.28 -0.88
N GLU A 147 5.59 -17.07 -1.40
CA GLU A 147 6.78 -16.26 -1.22
C GLU A 147 6.41 -14.83 -0.80
N SER A 148 7.32 -14.19 -0.10
CA SER A 148 7.30 -12.75 0.15
C SER A 148 8.66 -12.17 -0.16
N SER A 149 8.69 -11.09 -0.95
CA SER A 149 9.93 -10.42 -1.31
C SER A 149 10.27 -9.31 -0.33
N GLY A 150 11.51 -9.30 0.15
CA GLY A 150 12.03 -8.38 1.14
C GLY A 150 13.22 -7.57 0.67
N LEU A 151 13.41 -6.39 1.27
CA LEU A 151 14.63 -5.59 1.17
C LEU A 151 15.16 -5.25 2.57
N ILE A 152 16.39 -5.65 2.86
CA ILE A 152 17.07 -5.33 4.13
C ILE A 152 18.09 -4.23 3.89
N SER A 153 17.84 -3.04 4.45
CA SER A 153 18.74 -1.89 4.37
C SER A 153 19.79 -1.93 5.49
N PRO A 154 21.00 -1.36 5.30
CA PRO A 154 21.95 -1.12 6.39
C PRO A 154 21.31 -0.37 7.55
N GLU A 155 21.70 -0.70 8.79
CA GLU A 155 21.24 0.00 10.00
C GLU A 155 21.51 1.52 9.91
N SER A 156 22.67 1.87 9.36
CA SER A 156 23.17 3.24 9.21
C SER A 156 22.52 4.05 8.10
N SER A 157 21.71 3.43 7.22
CA SER A 157 21.04 4.15 6.14
C SER A 157 20.04 5.15 6.70
N LEU A 158 20.00 6.38 6.17
CA LEU A 158 18.98 7.35 6.61
C LEU A 158 17.58 6.95 6.15
N PHE A 159 17.47 6.36 4.97
CA PHE A 159 16.24 5.92 4.35
C PHE A 159 16.21 4.39 4.23
N ILE A 160 15.04 3.79 4.38
CA ILE A 160 14.84 2.36 4.12
C ILE A 160 14.59 2.21 2.62
N VAL A 161 15.38 1.41 1.91
CA VAL A 161 15.10 1.10 0.51
C VAL A 161 13.94 0.12 0.45
N CYS A 162 12.91 0.43 -0.35
CA CYS A 162 11.70 -0.37 -0.42
C CYS A 162 11.18 -0.53 -1.85
N LYS A 163 10.16 -1.38 -2.03
CA LYS A 163 9.46 -1.58 -3.31
C LYS A 163 8.19 -0.75 -3.33
N GLU A 164 7.76 -0.33 -4.52
CA GLU A 164 6.43 0.28 -4.67
C GLU A 164 5.36 -0.70 -4.20
N GLY A 165 4.42 -0.22 -3.38
CA GLY A 165 3.38 -1.05 -2.77
C GLY A 165 3.74 -1.65 -1.42
N ASP A 166 5.00 -1.55 -0.97
CA ASP A 166 5.36 -1.86 0.42
C ASP A 166 4.65 -0.89 1.37
N ASN A 167 3.75 -1.43 2.18
CA ASN A 167 2.87 -0.68 3.06
C ASN A 167 3.15 -0.89 4.56
N LEU A 168 4.31 -1.48 4.89
CA LEU A 168 4.75 -1.60 6.29
C LEU A 168 5.09 -0.24 6.89
N HIS A 169 5.61 0.66 6.07
CA HIS A 169 5.98 2.01 6.48
C HIS A 169 4.88 3.03 6.13
N PRO A 170 4.63 4.02 6.98
CA PRO A 170 3.61 5.03 6.75
C PRO A 170 3.99 6.08 5.71
N MET A 171 5.27 6.26 5.41
CA MET A 171 5.73 7.14 4.35
C MET A 171 6.48 6.37 3.27
N ILE A 172 6.20 6.71 2.01
CA ILE A 172 6.95 6.26 0.84
C ILE A 172 7.40 7.47 0.03
N ALA A 173 8.62 7.42 -0.51
CA ALA A 173 9.20 8.47 -1.32
C ALA A 173 9.71 7.92 -2.64
N ARG A 174 9.49 8.68 -3.71
CA ARG A 174 10.11 8.41 -5.02
C ARG A 174 11.38 9.23 -5.14
N LEU A 175 12.50 8.59 -5.45
CA LEU A 175 13.80 9.23 -5.65
C LEU A 175 13.99 9.60 -7.12
N TYR A 176 14.41 10.83 -7.39
CA TYR A 176 14.70 11.32 -8.74
C TYR A 176 16.11 11.90 -8.79
N ALA A 177 16.89 11.53 -9.80
CA ALA A 177 18.15 12.23 -10.10
C ALA A 177 17.84 13.57 -10.75
N LEU A 178 18.50 14.63 -10.28
CA LEU A 178 18.45 15.95 -10.89
C LEU A 178 19.76 16.24 -11.65
N PRO A 179 19.74 17.16 -12.63
CA PRO A 179 20.96 17.70 -13.21
C PRO A 179 21.84 18.35 -12.13
N GLU A 180 23.16 18.29 -12.32
CA GLU A 180 24.10 19.08 -11.52
C GLU A 180 23.80 20.58 -11.65
N GLU A 181 24.13 21.36 -10.62
CA GLU A 181 23.86 22.81 -10.55
C GLU A 181 22.37 23.20 -10.53
N THR A 182 21.48 22.25 -10.23
CA THR A 182 20.05 22.55 -10.05
C THR A 182 19.84 23.39 -8.80
N GLU A 183 19.43 24.66 -8.92
CA GLU A 183 19.32 25.56 -7.75
C GLU A 183 18.01 25.40 -6.94
N ARG A 184 17.01 24.69 -7.47
CA ARG A 184 15.67 24.50 -6.88
C ARG A 184 14.93 23.34 -7.55
N LEU A 185 13.85 22.85 -6.94
CA LEU A 185 13.02 21.80 -7.54
C LEU A 185 12.56 22.15 -8.97
N PRO A 186 12.93 21.37 -10.01
CA PRO A 186 12.39 21.57 -11.35
C PRO A 186 10.90 21.29 -11.38
N GLU A 187 10.06 22.18 -11.92
CA GLU A 187 8.59 22.01 -11.94
C GLU A 187 8.11 20.69 -12.60
N ASN A 188 8.95 20.09 -13.44
CA ASN A 188 8.69 18.84 -14.13
C ASN A 188 9.37 17.61 -13.52
N PHE A 189 9.99 17.68 -12.34
CA PHE A 189 10.75 16.56 -11.76
C PHE A 189 9.89 15.29 -11.57
N LEU A 190 8.60 15.46 -11.25
CA LEU A 190 7.63 14.36 -11.15
C LEU A 190 7.36 13.63 -12.47
N LEU A 191 7.76 14.21 -13.62
CA LEU A 191 7.65 13.58 -14.95
C LEU A 191 8.90 12.77 -15.31
N MET A 192 9.97 12.88 -14.51
CA MET A 192 11.20 12.12 -14.71
C MET A 192 11.00 10.67 -14.28
N LYS A 193 11.87 9.77 -14.75
CA LYS A 193 11.86 8.37 -14.31
C LYS A 193 12.42 8.31 -12.88
N PRO A 194 11.67 7.77 -11.89
CA PRO A 194 12.23 7.56 -10.56
C PRO A 194 13.37 6.53 -10.61
N GLN A 195 14.38 6.73 -9.79
CA GLN A 195 15.52 5.82 -9.63
C GLN A 195 15.21 4.67 -8.66
N GLY A 196 14.32 4.90 -7.70
CA GLY A 196 13.91 3.91 -6.71
C GLY A 196 12.88 4.46 -5.74
N TYR A 197 12.50 3.63 -4.78
CA TYR A 197 11.55 3.97 -3.72
C TYR A 197 12.24 3.85 -2.37
N LEU A 198 11.89 4.79 -1.48
CA LEU A 198 12.40 4.88 -0.13
C LEU A 198 11.21 4.89 0.83
N CYS A 199 11.36 4.28 1.98
CA CYS A 199 10.34 4.20 3.01
C CYS A 199 10.87 4.77 4.32
N MET A 200 9.97 5.38 5.10
CA MET A 200 10.28 6.02 6.38
C MET A 200 9.11 5.86 7.35
N ASP A 201 9.41 5.71 8.63
CA ASP A 201 8.43 5.71 9.72
C ASP A 201 8.09 7.12 10.20
N GLN A 202 9.08 8.02 10.10
CA GLN A 202 9.01 9.40 10.48
C GLN A 202 9.95 10.22 9.59
N LEU A 203 9.75 11.55 9.54
CA LEU A 203 10.64 12.46 8.84
C LEU A 203 11.37 13.34 9.87
N ASP A 204 12.47 12.84 10.42
CA ASP A 204 13.23 13.38 11.56
C ASP A 204 14.74 13.45 11.28
N ILE A 205 15.11 13.77 10.04
CA ILE A 205 16.51 13.81 9.64
C ILE A 205 17.13 15.15 10.03
N ALA A 206 17.65 15.21 11.26
CA ALA A 206 18.40 16.35 11.75
C ALA A 206 19.65 16.65 10.89
N PRO A 207 20.13 17.91 10.84
CA PRO A 207 21.30 18.30 10.07
C PRO A 207 22.50 17.39 10.32
N ARG A 208 23.01 16.77 9.25
CA ARG A 208 24.10 15.81 9.33
C ARG A 208 24.85 15.66 8.01
N ASP A 209 26.02 15.04 8.06
CA ASP A 209 26.75 14.62 6.86
C ASP A 209 25.98 13.50 6.14
N PHE A 210 25.83 13.64 4.83
CA PHE A 210 25.19 12.68 3.95
C PHE A 210 26.12 12.38 2.76
N SER A 211 27.12 11.55 3.02
CA SER A 211 28.09 11.08 2.02
C SER A 211 27.81 9.64 1.54
N LEU A 212 26.99 8.89 2.27
CA LEU A 212 26.65 7.49 1.94
C LEU A 212 25.65 7.35 0.79
N GLY A 213 24.84 8.38 0.53
CA GLY A 213 23.80 8.33 -0.50
C GLY A 213 22.72 7.29 -0.20
N PHE A 214 22.36 6.50 -1.22
CA PHE A 214 21.28 5.50 -1.15
C PHE A 214 21.82 4.09 -1.48
N PRO A 215 22.47 3.40 -0.54
CA PRO A 215 23.01 2.06 -0.75
C PRO A 215 21.95 1.10 -1.33
N GLY A 216 22.25 0.48 -2.48
CA GLY A 216 21.32 -0.40 -3.18
C GLY A 216 20.39 0.28 -4.21
N VAL A 217 20.37 1.61 -4.27
CA VAL A 217 19.60 2.36 -5.28
C VAL A 217 20.54 3.17 -6.18
N THR A 218 21.39 4.00 -5.58
CA THR A 218 22.34 4.85 -6.30
C THR A 218 23.44 5.36 -5.38
N ASN A 219 24.63 5.59 -5.94
CA ASN A 219 25.75 6.22 -5.22
C ASN A 219 25.63 7.75 -5.15
N ARG A 220 24.49 8.30 -5.56
CA ARG A 220 24.22 9.74 -5.56
C ARG A 220 23.91 10.20 -4.14
N PHE A 221 24.55 11.28 -3.72
CA PHE A 221 24.35 11.94 -2.43
C PHE A 221 24.04 13.44 -2.56
N GLU A 222 24.10 13.98 -3.78
CA GLU A 222 23.75 15.36 -4.14
C GLU A 222 22.85 15.36 -5.37
N TRP A 223 22.19 16.48 -5.65
CA TRP A 223 21.39 16.70 -6.86
C TRP A 223 20.30 15.63 -7.03
N PHE A 224 19.46 15.48 -6.02
CA PHE A 224 18.32 14.59 -6.08
C PHE A 224 17.06 15.26 -5.57
N ALA A 225 15.91 14.76 -6.00
CA ALA A 225 14.62 15.11 -5.44
C ALA A 225 13.93 13.89 -4.84
N LEU A 226 13.17 14.14 -3.77
CA LEU A 226 12.22 13.17 -3.22
C LEU A 226 10.80 13.70 -3.42
N ASP A 227 9.89 12.83 -3.85
CA ASP A 227 8.46 13.03 -3.67
C ASP A 227 7.98 12.08 -2.58
N VAL A 228 7.94 12.59 -1.35
CA VAL A 228 7.48 11.88 -0.15
C VAL A 228 5.97 11.98 -0.04
N GLN A 229 5.31 10.86 0.24
CA GLN A 229 3.86 10.75 0.35
C GLN A 229 3.45 10.00 1.62
N SER A 230 2.44 10.53 2.32
CA SER A 230 1.82 9.89 3.48
C SER A 230 0.40 10.45 3.71
N LEU A 231 -0.40 9.81 4.55
CA LEU A 231 -1.63 10.40 5.09
C LEU A 231 -1.39 10.87 6.50
N LEU A 232 -1.56 12.18 6.74
CA LEU A 232 -1.57 12.76 8.08
C LEU A 232 -2.94 12.51 8.73
N TRP A 233 -2.95 11.79 9.85
CA TRP A 233 -4.13 11.59 10.70
C TRP A 233 -4.18 12.64 11.79
N ILE A 234 -5.29 13.38 11.81
CA ILE A 234 -5.65 14.33 12.86
C ILE A 234 -6.77 13.71 13.68
N GLU A 235 -6.56 13.61 14.99
CA GLU A 235 -7.55 13.07 15.92
C GLU A 235 -8.38 14.18 16.56
N GLU A 236 -7.72 15.24 17.03
CA GLU A 236 -8.37 16.35 17.71
C GLU A 236 -8.44 17.59 16.79
N PRO A 237 -9.55 18.33 16.76
CA PRO A 237 -9.61 19.60 16.03
C PRO A 237 -8.76 20.68 16.71
N GLY A 238 -8.26 21.63 15.92
CA GLY A 238 -7.67 22.85 16.46
C GLY A 238 -6.67 23.51 15.53
N ASP A 239 -5.95 24.50 16.06
CA ASP A 239 -4.91 25.23 15.32
C ASP A 239 -3.56 24.52 15.50
N TYR A 240 -3.10 23.88 14.43
CA TYR A 240 -1.81 23.20 14.39
C TYR A 240 -0.76 24.12 13.75
N TYR A 241 0.45 24.17 14.31
CA TYR A 241 1.61 24.58 13.52
C TYR A 241 2.09 23.37 12.72
N ILE A 242 2.35 23.54 11.43
CA ILE A 242 3.09 22.59 10.60
C ILE A 242 4.37 23.27 10.16
N GLY A 243 5.51 22.61 10.35
CA GLY A 243 6.83 23.11 9.97
C GLY A 243 7.60 22.08 9.15
N ILE A 244 8.47 22.58 8.27
CA ILE A 244 9.47 21.79 7.56
C ILE A 244 10.82 22.44 7.78
N ARG A 245 11.80 21.69 8.26
CA ARG A 245 13.21 22.08 8.21
C ARG A 245 13.89 21.30 7.12
N SER A 246 14.59 21.98 6.23
CA SER A 246 15.33 21.32 5.16
C SER A 246 16.66 21.98 4.85
N ASP A 247 17.61 21.17 4.41
CA ASP A 247 18.82 21.52 3.67
C ASP A 247 18.91 20.48 2.55
N ASP A 248 18.77 20.82 1.27
CA ASP A 248 18.43 22.15 0.74
C ASP A 248 16.91 22.42 0.80
N GLY A 249 16.23 22.47 -0.35
CA GLY A 249 14.88 23.01 -0.48
C GLY A 249 13.77 22.00 -0.26
N SER A 250 12.59 22.47 0.15
CA SER A 250 11.39 21.64 0.26
C SER A 250 10.07 22.39 0.01
N ARG A 251 9.03 21.66 -0.39
CA ARG A 251 7.65 22.15 -0.49
C ARG A 251 6.71 21.16 0.18
N VAL A 252 5.83 21.64 1.06
CA VAL A 252 4.83 20.82 1.77
C VAL A 252 3.44 21.09 1.22
N PHE A 253 2.74 20.01 0.87
CA PHE A 253 1.37 20.05 0.40
C PHE A 253 0.48 19.25 1.34
N LEU A 254 -0.68 19.83 1.67
CA LEU A 254 -1.74 19.15 2.41
C LEU A 254 -3.02 19.23 1.56
N ASN A 255 -3.69 18.09 1.34
CA ASN A 255 -4.82 18.01 0.40
C ASN A 255 -4.51 18.56 -1.00
N ASP A 256 -3.30 18.26 -1.51
CA ASP A 256 -2.75 18.79 -2.77
C ASP A 256 -2.62 20.33 -2.82
N GLN A 257 -2.76 21.04 -1.70
CA GLN A 257 -2.52 22.49 -1.61
C GLN A 257 -1.15 22.78 -1.02
N LEU A 258 -0.36 23.63 -1.67
CA LEU A 258 0.92 24.11 -1.15
C LEU A 258 0.69 24.95 0.11
N ILE A 259 1.16 24.47 1.25
CA ILE A 259 1.03 25.16 2.54
C ILE A 259 2.35 25.76 3.03
N ILE A 260 3.49 25.21 2.59
CA ILE A 260 4.83 25.73 2.92
C ILE A 260 5.71 25.63 1.68
N ASP A 261 6.33 26.74 1.30
CA ASP A 261 7.34 26.82 0.24
C ASP A 261 8.69 27.21 0.84
N ASN A 262 9.55 26.21 1.00
CA ASN A 262 10.92 26.32 1.44
C ASN A 262 11.88 25.87 0.33
N ASP A 263 11.54 26.06 -0.94
CA ASP A 263 12.35 25.56 -2.06
C ASP A 263 13.54 26.49 -2.38
N GLY A 264 14.54 25.91 -3.03
CA GLY A 264 15.81 26.56 -3.37
C GLY A 264 16.98 26.05 -2.56
N GLN A 265 18.18 26.34 -3.04
CA GLN A 265 19.43 26.02 -2.35
C GLN A 265 19.62 26.90 -1.10
N HIS A 266 19.80 26.29 0.06
CA HIS A 266 20.05 26.95 1.34
C HIS A 266 20.53 25.96 2.41
N SER A 267 21.31 26.46 3.39
CA SER A 267 21.63 25.72 4.61
C SER A 267 20.36 25.39 5.44
N PRO A 268 20.43 24.59 6.53
CA PRO A 268 19.22 24.13 7.22
C PRO A 268 18.35 25.30 7.68
N GLU A 269 17.16 25.40 7.10
CA GLU A 269 16.18 26.46 7.37
C GLU A 269 14.82 25.83 7.67
N GLU A 270 14.14 26.33 8.71
CA GLU A 270 12.76 25.95 9.03
C GLU A 270 11.78 27.01 8.53
N LYS A 271 10.74 26.56 7.82
CA LYS A 271 9.53 27.34 7.56
C LYS A 271 8.31 26.61 8.06
N GLY A 272 7.26 27.36 8.41
CA GLY A 272 6.01 26.77 8.86
C GLY A 272 4.83 27.72 8.83
N VAL A 273 3.67 27.15 9.13
CA VAL A 273 2.36 27.82 9.04
C VAL A 273 1.43 27.29 10.11
N TYR A 274 0.55 28.14 10.62
CA TYR A 274 -0.59 27.71 11.43
C TYR A 274 -1.78 27.38 10.53
N ILE A 275 -2.40 26.23 10.75
CA ILE A 275 -3.57 25.75 10.01
C ILE A 275 -4.58 25.13 10.97
N THR A 276 -5.85 25.50 10.81
CA THR A 276 -6.94 24.87 11.56
C THR A 276 -7.30 23.54 10.91
N LEU A 277 -7.20 22.45 11.65
CA LEU A 277 -7.52 21.10 11.19
C LEU A 277 -8.73 20.54 11.96
N THR A 278 -9.46 19.64 11.32
CA THR A 278 -10.55 18.86 11.91
C THR A 278 -10.15 17.38 11.93
N PRO A 279 -10.81 16.52 12.73
CA PRO A 279 -10.47 15.12 12.73
C PRO A 279 -10.60 14.48 11.34
N GLY A 280 -9.60 13.71 10.92
CA GLY A 280 -9.60 13.06 9.61
C GLY A 280 -8.22 12.74 9.04
N TYR A 281 -8.21 12.15 7.85
CA TYR A 281 -7.01 11.88 7.05
C TYR A 281 -6.78 12.97 6.02
N TYR A 282 -5.55 13.47 5.95
CA TYR A 282 -5.11 14.49 5.02
C TYR A 282 -3.97 13.94 4.15
N PRO A 283 -4.14 13.81 2.82
CA PRO A 283 -3.03 13.63 1.90
C PRO A 283 -1.91 14.63 2.15
N LEU A 284 -0.75 14.12 2.54
CA LEU A 284 0.47 14.86 2.77
C LEU A 284 1.47 14.51 1.67
N ARG A 285 1.99 15.53 0.99
CA ARG A 285 3.11 15.39 0.06
C ARG A 285 4.22 16.34 0.47
N ILE A 286 5.46 15.87 0.42
CA ILE A 286 6.65 16.69 0.63
C ILE A 286 7.54 16.48 -0.57
N HIS A 287 7.74 17.55 -1.33
CA HIS A 287 8.78 17.56 -2.35
C HIS A 287 10.04 18.09 -1.69
N TYR A 288 11.13 17.35 -1.78
CA TYR A 288 12.41 17.73 -1.21
C TYR A 288 13.48 17.72 -2.28
N PHE A 289 14.44 18.63 -2.16
CA PHE A 289 15.57 18.82 -3.05
C PHE A 289 16.85 18.87 -2.23
N GLN A 290 17.83 18.06 -2.62
CA GLN A 290 19.20 18.17 -2.17
C GLN A 290 20.07 18.66 -3.32
N GLY A 291 20.75 19.77 -3.12
CA GLY A 291 21.72 20.39 -4.01
C GLY A 291 23.15 19.94 -3.67
N PRO A 292 24.14 20.85 -3.75
CA PRO A 292 25.54 20.52 -3.50
C PRO A 292 25.88 20.59 -2.02
N ARG A 293 27.02 19.98 -1.67
CA ARG A 293 27.59 19.80 -0.33
C ARG A 293 26.95 18.64 0.42
N TYR A 294 27.56 18.36 1.57
CA TYR A 294 27.32 17.14 2.31
C TYR A 294 26.28 17.27 3.43
N THR A 295 25.80 18.48 3.74
CA THR A 295 24.80 18.62 4.81
C THR A 295 23.43 18.27 4.26
N LEU A 296 22.75 17.34 4.92
CA LEU A 296 21.37 16.99 4.65
C LEU A 296 20.54 17.26 5.90
N SER A 297 19.38 17.87 5.71
CA SER A 297 18.36 17.99 6.74
C SER A 297 16.98 17.85 6.10
N LEU A 298 16.10 17.10 6.74
CA LEU A 298 14.71 16.96 6.35
C LEU A 298 13.87 16.54 7.56
N GLU A 299 13.23 17.50 8.21
CA GLU A 299 12.43 17.30 9.42
C GLU A 299 11.00 17.85 9.23
N LEU A 300 9.99 17.01 9.38
CA LEU A 300 8.59 17.42 9.44
C LEU A 300 8.15 17.59 10.89
N LEU A 301 7.78 18.81 11.24
CA LEU A 301 7.46 19.24 12.59
C LEU A 301 5.98 19.61 12.70
N TRP A 302 5.42 19.44 13.89
CA TRP A 302 4.15 20.04 14.25
C TRP A 302 4.14 20.57 15.68
N GLN A 303 3.20 21.47 15.97
CA GLN A 303 2.81 21.88 17.31
C GLN A 303 1.31 21.64 17.45
N LEU A 304 0.92 20.92 18.49
CA LEU A 304 -0.49 20.66 18.79
C LEU A 304 -1.18 21.93 19.31
N PRO A 305 -2.52 22.06 19.19
CA PRO A 305 -3.26 23.27 19.58
C PRO A 305 -3.02 23.77 21.01
N ASP A 306 -2.84 22.85 21.97
CA ASP A 306 -2.63 23.15 23.39
C ASP A 306 -1.19 22.84 23.86
N SER A 307 -0.24 22.79 22.93
CA SER A 307 1.19 22.53 23.21
C SER A 307 2.02 23.76 22.93
N ASP A 308 3.02 24.02 23.78
CA ASP A 308 4.09 24.99 23.50
C ASP A 308 5.29 24.36 22.76
N ASP A 309 5.34 23.02 22.71
CA ASP A 309 6.45 22.27 22.12
C ASP A 309 6.18 21.94 20.65
N LYS A 310 7.19 22.20 19.81
CA LYS A 310 7.29 21.66 18.45
C LYS A 310 8.00 20.31 18.51
N VAL A 311 7.38 19.28 17.93
CA VAL A 311 7.92 17.93 17.87
C VAL A 311 7.80 17.38 16.45
N HIS A 312 8.56 16.33 16.11
CA HIS A 312 8.35 15.62 14.86
C HIS A 312 6.98 14.94 14.86
N ILE A 313 6.31 14.88 13.70
CA ILE A 313 5.01 14.20 13.61
C ILE A 313 5.23 12.71 13.88
N PRO A 314 4.62 12.11 14.92
CA PRO A 314 4.89 10.73 15.30
C PRO A 314 4.29 9.75 14.28
N GLN A 315 4.90 8.57 14.17
CA GLN A 315 4.48 7.49 13.26
C GLN A 315 2.98 7.17 13.37
N ASN A 316 2.41 7.21 14.59
CA ASN A 316 0.99 6.93 14.83
C ASN A 316 0.03 7.96 14.21
N ASN A 317 0.53 9.11 13.76
CA ASN A 317 -0.24 10.12 13.02
C ASN A 317 0.01 10.05 11.51
N LEU A 318 0.72 9.03 11.02
CA LEU A 318 1.05 8.85 9.62
C LEU A 318 0.55 7.49 9.13
N ARG A 319 0.07 7.41 7.90
CA ARG A 319 -0.35 6.13 7.27
C ARG A 319 0.12 6.05 5.84
N TYR A 320 0.32 4.81 5.37
CA TYR A 320 0.63 4.53 3.99
C TYR A 320 -0.36 5.22 3.03
N PRO A 321 0.10 5.89 1.96
CA PRO A 321 -0.71 6.78 1.13
C PRO A 321 -1.68 6.07 0.16
N SER A 322 -2.36 5.01 0.60
CA SER A 322 -3.35 4.24 -0.16
C SER A 322 -4.51 5.08 -0.74
N LEU A 323 -4.77 6.26 -0.16
CA LEU A 323 -5.84 7.18 -0.60
C LEU A 323 -5.36 8.32 -1.49
N ILE A 324 -4.05 8.47 -1.69
CA ILE A 324 -3.49 9.58 -2.45
C ILE A 324 -3.64 9.29 -3.94
N LYS A 325 -4.34 10.18 -4.65
CA LYS A 325 -4.49 10.10 -6.10
C LYS A 325 -3.18 10.51 -6.79
N PRO A 326 -2.88 9.99 -7.99
CA PRO A 326 -1.77 10.48 -8.79
C PRO A 326 -1.83 12.01 -8.93
N TRP A 327 -0.67 12.66 -8.84
CA TRP A 327 -0.56 14.11 -9.01
C TRP A 327 -1.20 14.54 -10.33
N LYS A 328 -2.24 15.39 -10.26
CA LYS A 328 -2.98 15.83 -11.44
C LYS A 328 -2.26 16.99 -12.11
N ARG A 329 -2.10 16.88 -13.44
CA ARG A 329 -1.27 17.72 -14.33
C ARG A 329 -1.58 19.23 -14.39
N HIS A 330 -2.55 19.75 -13.65
CA HIS A 330 -2.91 21.18 -13.74
C HIS A 330 -3.43 21.69 -12.39
N GLN A 331 -2.55 22.29 -11.59
CA GLN A 331 -2.94 23.41 -10.75
C GLN A 331 -2.04 24.58 -11.14
N ASN A 332 -2.63 25.52 -11.87
CA ASN A 332 -2.07 26.84 -12.06
C ASN A 332 -1.83 27.46 -10.68
N LEU A 333 -0.62 27.99 -10.48
CA LEU A 333 -0.17 28.83 -9.36
C LEU A 333 -0.94 30.17 -9.25
N GLN A 334 -2.25 30.21 -9.49
CA GLN A 334 -3.03 31.46 -9.56
C GLN A 334 -4.22 31.56 -8.59
N GLU A 335 -4.59 30.52 -7.83
CA GLU A 335 -5.77 30.56 -6.95
C GLU A 335 -5.50 30.42 -5.44
N SER A 336 -4.26 30.56 -4.97
CA SER A 336 -3.95 30.68 -3.53
C SER A 336 -3.57 32.11 -3.12
N ARG A 337 -4.31 33.12 -3.59
CA ARG A 337 -4.51 34.33 -2.75
C ARG A 337 -5.58 33.99 -1.71
N ILE A 338 -5.20 33.19 -0.73
CA ILE A 338 -5.94 33.16 0.52
C ILE A 338 -5.75 34.53 1.16
N SER A 339 -6.88 35.20 1.35
CA SER A 339 -7.00 36.46 2.06
C SER A 339 -6.34 36.34 3.43
N ALA A 340 -5.23 37.05 3.63
CA ALA A 340 -4.77 37.38 4.97
C ALA A 340 -5.92 38.10 5.72
N PRO A 341 -6.15 37.81 7.01
CA PRO A 341 -7.18 38.49 7.78
C PRO A 341 -6.86 39.98 7.81
N HIS A 342 -7.84 40.80 7.41
CA HIS A 342 -7.80 42.26 7.52
C HIS A 342 -7.44 42.66 8.95
N LYS A 343 -6.23 43.20 9.15
CA LYS A 343 -5.95 44.06 10.30
C LYS A 343 -6.86 45.28 10.20
N LYS A 344 -7.89 45.35 11.03
CA LYS A 344 -8.62 46.59 11.30
C LYS A 344 -7.64 47.58 11.92
N GLN A 345 -7.12 48.52 11.12
CA GLN A 345 -6.58 49.75 11.67
C GLN A 345 -7.74 50.54 12.28
N LYS A 346 -7.66 50.83 13.58
CA LYS A 346 -8.50 51.86 14.21
C LYS A 346 -7.91 53.23 13.87
N PRO A 347 -8.73 54.22 13.50
CA PRO A 347 -8.26 55.59 13.35
C PRO A 347 -8.21 56.24 14.74
N PHE A 348 -7.08 56.83 15.09
CA PHE A 348 -6.98 58.12 15.80
C PHE A 348 -5.57 58.69 15.60
#